data_AF-A0A0Q6EE80-F1
#
_entry.id   AF-A0A0Q6EE80-F1
#
_cell.length_a   1.000
_cell.length_b   1.000
_cell.length_c   1.000
_cell.angle_alpha   90.00
_cell.angle_beta   90.00
_cell.angle_gamma   90.00
#
_symmetry.space_group_name_H-M   'P 1'
#
loop_
_entity.id
_entity.type
_entity.pdbx_description
1 polymer ?
#
loop_
_entity_poly.entity_id
_entity_poly.type
_entity_poly.pdbx_seq_one_letter_code
_entity_poly.pdbx_strand_id
1 'polypeptide(L)' 'MADLSDKARSILAFAAYHSLTSGEVVREVVLDDGKGHKADHEGVEELSSAGLIEAEGARGRLTDAGNELLGRVLDAIRQA' A
#
# COMPACT_ATOMS: atom_id res chain seq x y z
N MET A 1 5.97 9.22 -11.27
CA MET A 1 5.70 8.47 -10.03
C MET A 1 6.61 9.04 -8.97
N ALA A 2 6.15 9.18 -7.72
CA ALA A 2 7.08 9.45 -6.61
C ALA A 2 8.19 8.39 -6.65
N ASP A 3 9.43 8.79 -6.39
CA ASP A 3 10.60 7.90 -6.40
C ASP A 3 10.58 6.99 -5.17
N LEU A 4 9.57 6.14 -5.08
CA LEU A 4 9.37 5.19 -3.99
C LEU A 4 10.34 4.04 -4.13
N SER A 5 10.93 3.57 -3.04
CA SER A 5 11.71 2.34 -3.04
C SER A 5 10.86 1.10 -3.38
N ASP A 6 11.51 0.00 -3.77
CA ASP A 6 10.79 -1.27 -3.97
C ASP A 6 10.15 -1.81 -2.69
N LYS A 7 10.66 -1.43 -1.51
CA LYS A 7 10.05 -1.75 -0.22
C LYS A 7 8.69 -1.06 -0.09
N ALA A 8 8.60 0.23 -0.38
CA ALA A 8 7.32 0.95 -0.42
C ALA A 8 6.40 0.43 -1.55
N ARG A 9 6.95 0.15 -2.73
CA ARG A 9 6.17 -0.42 -3.86
C ARG A 9 5.60 -1.80 -3.52
N SER A 10 6.30 -2.62 -2.73
CA SER A 10 5.80 -3.95 -2.33
C SER A 10 4.50 -3.86 -1.53
N ILE A 11 4.37 -2.83 -0.68
CA ILE A 11 3.16 -2.57 0.12
C ILE A 11 2.00 -2.14 -0.80
N LEU A 12 2.27 -1.26 -1.76
CA LEU A 12 1.29 -0.86 -2.78
C LEU A 12 0.87 -2.04 -3.66
N ALA A 13 1.81 -2.91 -4.03
CA ALA A 13 1.53 -4.12 -4.79
C ALA A 13 0.64 -5.09 -4.02
N PHE A 14 0.86 -5.23 -2.71
CA PHE A 14 0.00 -6.03 -1.84
C PHE A 14 -1.42 -5.44 -1.74
N ALA A 15 -1.56 -4.13 -1.57
CA ALA A 15 -2.86 -3.45 -1.60
C ALA A 15 -3.57 -3.62 -2.96
N ALA A 16 -2.83 -3.55 -4.06
CA ALA A 16 -3.35 -3.74 -5.41
C ALA A 16 -3.85 -5.17 -5.63
N TYR A 17 -3.08 -6.18 -5.20
CA TYR A 17 -3.50 -7.58 -5.21
C TYR A 17 -4.84 -7.78 -4.48
N HIS A 18 -4.98 -7.23 -3.27
CA HIS A 18 -6.23 -7.33 -2.51
C HIS A 18 -7.40 -6.61 -3.19
N SER A 19 -7.17 -5.45 -3.80
CA SER A 19 -8.22 -4.72 -4.52
C SER A 19 -8.69 -5.50 -5.76
N LEU A 20 -7.77 -6.10 -6.52
CA LEU A 20 -8.08 -6.89 -7.71
C LEU A 20 -8.83 -8.17 -7.38
N THR A 21 -8.47 -8.83 -6.27
CA THR A 21 -9.09 -10.10 -5.86
C THR A 21 -10.46 -9.90 -5.22
N SER A 22 -10.66 -8.84 -4.44
CA SER A 22 -11.95 -8.53 -3.78
C SER A 22 -12.93 -7.78 -4.68
N GLY A 23 -12.44 -7.01 -5.66
CA GLY A 23 -13.24 -6.05 -6.42
C GLY A 23 -13.59 -4.77 -5.63
N GLU A 24 -13.12 -4.65 -4.39
CA GLU A 24 -13.35 -3.49 -3.52
C GLU A 24 -12.13 -2.56 -3.48
N VAL A 25 -12.38 -1.30 -3.12
CA VAL A 25 -11.30 -0.33 -2.87
C VAL A 25 -10.69 -0.63 -1.51
N VAL A 26 -9.43 -1.07 -1.50
CA VAL A 26 -8.67 -1.26 -0.26
C VAL A 26 -8.41 0.10 0.39
N ARG A 27 -8.85 0.26 1.65
CA ARG A 27 -8.60 1.46 2.47
C ARG A 27 -7.60 1.22 3.60
N GLU A 28 -7.46 -0.04 4.02
CA GLU A 28 -6.55 -0.46 5.06
C GLU A 28 -5.63 -1.56 4.53
N VAL A 29 -4.35 -1.45 4.84
CA VAL A 29 -3.33 -2.44 4.53
C VAL A 29 -2.89 -3.09 5.83
N VAL A 30 -2.85 -4.43 5.87
CA VAL A 30 -2.28 -5.16 7.01
C VAL A 30 -0.76 -5.02 6.94
N LEU A 31 -0.17 -4.38 7.95
CA LEU A 31 1.27 -4.18 8.07
C LEU A 31 1.94 -5.27 8.92
N ASP A 32 1.18 -5.90 9.81
CA ASP A 32 1.61 -7.05 10.61
C ASP A 32 0.41 -7.99 10.75
N ASP A 33 0.53 -9.21 10.22
CA ASP A 33 -0.56 -10.19 10.25
C ASP A 33 -0.60 -11.01 11.55
N GLY A 34 0.37 -10.79 12.46
CA GLY A 34 0.51 -11.54 13.72
C GLY A 34 0.89 -13.02 13.53
N LYS A 35 1.14 -13.46 12.29
CA LYS A 35 1.55 -14.83 11.91
C LYS A 35 2.99 -14.88 11.40
N GLY A 36 3.71 -13.77 11.48
CA GLY A 36 5.11 -13.65 11.08
C GLY A 36 5.33 -12.88 9.78
N HIS A 37 4.27 -12.46 9.07
CA HIS A 37 4.41 -11.58 7.92
C HIS A 37 4.25 -10.13 8.36
N LYS A 38 5.29 -9.34 8.07
CA LYS A 38 5.29 -7.90 8.30
C LYS A 38 5.70 -7.16 7.04
N ALA A 39 5.04 -6.04 6.77
CA ALA A 39 5.51 -5.08 5.81
C ALA A 39 6.91 -4.61 6.20
N ASP A 40 7.75 -4.32 5.20
CA ASP A 40 9.08 -3.78 5.45
C ASP A 40 8.95 -2.43 6.16
N HIS A 41 9.62 -2.30 7.30
CA HIS A 41 9.51 -1.12 8.16
C HIS A 41 9.95 0.16 7.45
N GLU A 42 11.04 0.11 6.68
CA GLU A 42 11.53 1.27 5.93
C GLU A 42 10.53 1.67 4.84
N GLY A 43 9.88 0.68 4.20
CA GLY A 43 8.80 0.95 3.23
C GLY A 43 7.58 1.62 3.87
N VAL A 44 7.21 1.22 5.09
CA VAL A 44 6.10 1.85 5.84
C VAL A 44 6.45 3.29 6.23
N GLU A 45 7.67 3.53 6.71
CA GLU A 45 8.15 4.87 7.07
C GLU A 45 8.22 5.80 5.86
N GLU A 46 8.68 5.29 4.72
CA GLU A 46 8.73 6.04 3.46
C GLU A 46 7.33 6.45 3.00
N LEU A 47 6.37 5.52 2.99
CA LEU A 47 4.98 5.80 2.65
C LEU A 47 4.33 6.79 3.64
N SER A 48 4.66 6.69 4.93
CA SER A 48 4.15 7.60 5.96
C SER A 48 4.73 9.00 5.80
N SER A 49 6.04 9.10 5.55
CA SER A 49 6.74 10.37 5.32
C SER A 49 6.27 11.06 4.05
N ALA A 50 5.87 10.28 3.04
CA ALA A 50 5.25 10.78 1.81
C ALA A 50 3.76 11.15 1.97
N GLY A 51 3.16 10.95 3.15
CA GLY A 51 1.75 11.23 3.41
C GLY A 51 0.79 10.30 2.66
N LEU A 52 1.24 9.10 2.27
CA LEU A 52 0.46 8.12 1.52
C LEU A 52 -0.25 7.11 2.43
N ILE A 53 0.28 6.90 3.63
CA ILE A 53 -0.30 5.99 4.62
C ILE A 53 -0.22 6.61 6.03
N GLU A 54 -1.23 6.33 6.84
CA GLU A 54 -1.22 6.57 8.28
C GLU A 54 -1.10 5.21 8.97
N ALA A 55 0.08 4.91 9.53
CA ALA A 55 0.34 3.66 10.21
C ALA A 55 -0.20 3.68 11.66
N GLU A 56 -1.16 2.81 11.96
CA GLU A 56 -1.76 2.59 13.27
C GLU A 56 -1.47 1.15 13.73
N GLY A 57 -0.28 0.94 14.31
CA GLY A 57 0.15 -0.37 14.82
C GLY A 57 0.26 -1.42 13.71
N ALA A 58 -0.62 -2.43 13.73
CA ALA A 58 -0.61 -3.54 12.78
C ALA A 58 -1.30 -3.25 11.44
N ARG A 59 -1.93 -2.07 11.31
CA ARG A 59 -2.63 -1.64 10.08
C ARG A 59 -2.14 -0.29 9.63
N GLY A 60 -2.21 -0.04 8.33
CA GLY A 60 -1.96 1.27 7.74
C GLY A 60 -3.17 1.71 6.92
N ARG A 61 -3.70 2.89 7.21
CA ARG A 61 -4.79 3.50 6.45
C ARG A 61 -4.22 4.26 5.27
N LEU A 62 -4.69 3.98 4.06
CA LEU A 62 -4.32 4.80 2.90
C LEU A 62 -4.99 6.17 3.02
N THR A 63 -4.19 7.22 2.87
CA THR A 63 -4.72 8.58 2.74
C THR A 63 -5.40 8.75 1.38
N ASP A 64 -6.03 9.91 1.13
CA ASP A 64 -6.58 10.21 -0.18
C ASP A 64 -5.48 10.16 -1.28
N ALA A 65 -4.29 10.70 -0.98
CA ALA A 65 -3.14 10.62 -1.87
C ALA A 65 -2.65 9.17 -2.08
N GLY A 66 -2.68 8.35 -1.03
CA GLY A 66 -2.37 6.92 -1.11
C GLY A 66 -3.35 6.16 -2.01
N ASN A 67 -4.65 6.43 -1.88
CA ASN A 67 -5.69 5.84 -2.70
C ASN A 67 -5.59 6.26 -4.17
N GLU A 68 -5.29 7.55 -4.44
CA GLU A 68 -5.04 8.01 -5.81
C GLU A 68 -3.85 7.30 -6.45
N LEU A 69 -2.75 7.14 -5.70
CA LEU A 69 -1.58 6.42 -6.19
C LEU A 69 -1.88 4.94 -6.45
N LEU A 70 -2.61 4.28 -5.53
CA LEU A 70 -3.06 2.90 -5.69
C LEU A 70 -3.95 2.76 -6.95
N GLY A 71 -4.84 3.71 -7.21
CA GLY A 71 -5.65 3.76 -8.42
C GLY A 71 -4.80 3.74 -9.70
N ARG A 72 -3.75 4.58 -9.75
CA ARG A 72 -2.81 4.59 -10.89
C ARG A 72 -2.06 3.27 -11.07
N VAL A 73 -1.70 2.61 -9.96
CA VAL A 73 -1.08 1.28 -9.99
C VAL A 73 -2.04 0.23 -10.54
N LEU A 74 -3.30 0.24 -10.08
CA LEU A 74 -4.34 -0.68 -10.57
C LEU A 74 -4.62 -0.49 -12.06
N ASP A 75 -4.68 0.76 -12.52
CA ASP A 75 -4.88 1.07 -13.93
C ASP A 75 -3.71 0.58 -14.78
N ALA A 76 -2.47 0.75 -14.31
CA ALA A 76 -1.29 0.23 -14.99
C ALA A 76 -1.30 -1.31 -15.07
N ILE A 77 -1.68 -2.01 -14.00
CA ILE A 77 -1.80 -3.47 -14.01
C ILE A 77 -2.86 -3.94 -15.02
N ARG A 78 -4.00 -3.25 -15.10
CA ARG A 78 -5.09 -3.59 -16.03
C ARG A 78 -4.77 -3.34 -17.49
N GLN A 79 -3.75 -2.51 -17.77
CA GLN A 79 -3.32 -2.14 -19.12
C GLN A 79 -2.08 -2.92 -19.59
N ALA A 80 -1.49 -3.77 -18.74
CA ALA A 80 -0.35 -4.62 -19.06
C ALA A 80 -0.76 -5.83 -19.93
#